data_AF-A0AAU1TWC8-F1
#
_entry.id   AF-A0AAU1TWC8-F1
#
_cell.length_a   1.000
_cell.length_b   1.000
_cell.length_c   1.000
_cell.angle_alpha   90.00
_cell.angle_beta   90.00
_cell.angle_gamma   90.00
#
_symmetry.space_group_name_H-M   'P 1'
#
loop_
_entity.id
_entity.type
_entity.pdbx_description
1 polymer ?
#
loop_
_entity_poly.entity_id
_entity_poly.type
_entity_poly.pdbx_seq_one_letter_code
_entity_poly.pdbx_strand_id
1 'polypeptide(L)'
;MASREHPPLPESVRHGLRAIVFDTNSFPRGGLDLDLLREWGQRALDDGFEVWVPEPVLWELAEHAAASWEVWRASTNRARKSMQAAGLRIAFDDPYSSRAEVMAAVDASVRSLAPSVQIIALDGDLAVEALRDQVQILPPANKKSDVKTGAADSAWIRQVLRAADNDIDSFVIVGADADVYDAFRGWSLPKPHMVPLHALQGTIFVLEAPGDETRDALVRFLQGVVGQPLKAGRTPDEDLTLGQVGVLTNFVDDWDDDQIRDVELGDISAVVGMNEVKISRRGLATAQVFLLVDAEYSGWRIDEDGTLLAHSSNLPQILVRDVLSFTLDGGAVTHARSETGQAAASRADNRAYSDPSDALFELIDTLRLIPGAEEDLELTTDNTGSTTFSNGFDLTLEVEDGGGDPHWTATFTLSKGTWSASLEVRCEWDALRVPYEDPDIFPAYVLTSDDAYARSIPAEWAPAAWAINHMWPPEPT
;
A
#
# COMPACT_ATOMS: atom_id res chain seq x y z
N MET A 1 -4.74 24.07 2.22
CA MET A 1 -5.26 24.18 0.85
C MET A 1 -6.20 23.03 0.64
N ALA A 2 -7.47 23.26 0.28
CA ALA A 2 -8.40 22.17 0.03
C ALA A 2 -7.86 21.31 -1.11
N SER A 3 -7.63 20.01 -0.83
CA SER A 3 -7.40 18.99 -1.85
C SER A 3 -8.54 19.12 -2.85
N ARG A 4 -8.23 19.48 -4.11
CA ARG A 4 -9.21 19.33 -5.18
C ARG A 4 -9.31 17.84 -5.43
N GLU A 5 -10.27 17.19 -4.80
CA GLU A 5 -10.63 15.82 -5.13
C GLU A 5 -10.90 15.75 -6.63
N HIS A 6 -10.13 14.91 -7.33
CA HIS A 6 -10.37 14.63 -8.74
C HIS A 6 -11.58 13.71 -8.81
N PRO A 7 -12.69 14.14 -9.43
CA PRO A 7 -13.87 13.29 -9.52
C PRO A 7 -13.56 12.08 -10.40
N PRO A 8 -14.21 10.93 -10.15
CA PRO A 8 -14.03 9.75 -10.98
C PRO A 8 -14.28 9.99 -12.47
N LEU A 9 -13.61 9.23 -13.34
CA LEU A 9 -13.84 9.28 -14.78
C LEU A 9 -15.28 8.87 -15.09
N PRO A 10 -15.90 9.33 -16.18
CA PRO A 10 -17.21 8.83 -16.59
C PRO A 10 -17.25 7.31 -16.67
N GLU A 11 -18.36 6.69 -16.28
CA GLU A 11 -18.51 5.23 -16.25
C GLU A 11 -18.22 4.58 -17.61
N SER A 12 -18.65 5.21 -18.71
CA SER A 12 -18.37 4.75 -20.07
C SER A 12 -16.87 4.65 -20.37
N VAL A 13 -16.08 5.62 -19.89
CA VAL A 13 -14.62 5.67 -20.06
C VAL A 13 -13.97 4.60 -19.20
N ARG A 14 -14.39 4.46 -17.94
CA ARG A 14 -13.84 3.41 -17.04
C ARG A 14 -14.11 2.00 -17.56
N HIS A 15 -15.26 1.76 -18.19
CA HIS A 15 -15.58 0.44 -18.77
C HIS A 15 -14.92 0.21 -20.12
N GLY A 16 -14.78 1.26 -20.95
CA GLY A 16 -14.10 1.22 -22.24
C GLY A 16 -12.57 1.35 -22.16
N LEU A 17 -12.02 1.58 -20.96
CA LEU A 17 -10.59 1.85 -20.79
C LEU A 17 -9.77 0.64 -21.22
N ARG A 18 -9.06 0.83 -22.32
CA ARG A 18 -8.07 -0.08 -22.89
C ARG A 18 -6.67 0.23 -22.39
N ALA A 19 -6.33 1.50 -22.15
CA ALA A 19 -4.99 1.85 -21.72
C ALA A 19 -4.86 3.12 -20.88
N ILE A 20 -3.85 3.15 -20.03
CA ILE A 20 -3.31 4.39 -19.45
C ILE A 20 -2.02 4.77 -20.18
N VAL A 21 -1.83 6.05 -20.46
CA VAL A 21 -0.71 6.55 -21.27
C VAL A 21 0.19 7.42 -20.41
N PHE A 22 1.44 7.02 -20.25
CA PHE A 22 2.44 7.80 -19.53
C PHE A 22 3.14 8.78 -20.47
N ASP A 23 3.14 10.05 -20.08
CA ASP A 23 3.96 11.12 -20.65
C ASP A 23 5.23 11.33 -19.80
N THR A 24 6.27 11.99 -20.32
CA THR A 24 7.51 12.29 -19.56
C THR A 24 7.19 13.08 -18.28
N ASN A 25 6.26 14.03 -18.35
CA ASN A 25 5.85 14.87 -17.22
C ASN A 25 5.00 14.16 -16.17
N SER A 26 4.60 12.91 -16.42
CA SER A 26 3.87 12.10 -15.44
C SER A 26 4.78 11.53 -14.35
N PHE A 27 6.08 11.43 -14.63
CA PHE A 27 7.04 10.87 -13.70
C PHE A 27 7.58 11.91 -12.70
N PRO A 28 7.88 11.51 -11.46
CA PRO A 28 8.50 12.40 -10.48
C PRO A 28 9.78 13.04 -11.04
N ARG A 29 9.81 14.39 -11.08
CA ARG A 29 10.94 15.18 -11.58
C ARG A 29 11.30 14.93 -13.06
N GLY A 30 10.40 14.31 -13.84
CA GLY A 30 10.61 13.98 -15.26
C GLY A 30 11.62 12.85 -15.51
N GLY A 31 12.03 12.13 -14.46
CA GLY A 31 12.95 10.99 -14.58
C GLY A 31 12.20 9.67 -14.64
N LEU A 32 12.70 8.69 -15.41
CA LEU A 32 12.12 7.35 -15.46
C LEU A 32 12.04 6.73 -14.06
N ASP A 33 10.86 6.22 -13.72
CA ASP A 33 10.63 5.40 -12.55
C ASP A 33 10.19 4.00 -13.00
N LEU A 34 11.11 3.04 -12.94
CA LEU A 34 10.86 1.66 -13.36
C LEU A 34 9.96 0.92 -12.38
N ASP A 35 9.99 1.27 -11.10
CA ASP A 35 9.17 0.61 -10.09
C ASP A 35 7.72 1.02 -10.27
N LEU A 36 7.47 2.31 -10.54
CA LEU A 36 6.15 2.82 -10.91
C LEU A 36 5.57 2.14 -12.16
N LEU A 37 6.35 2.01 -13.24
CA LEU A 37 5.89 1.32 -14.45
C LEU A 37 5.66 -0.17 -14.21
N ARG A 38 6.46 -0.81 -13.36
CA ARG A 38 6.26 -2.21 -12.98
C ARG A 38 4.97 -2.40 -12.20
N GLU A 39 4.71 -1.53 -11.23
CA GLU A 39 3.50 -1.54 -10.40
C GLU A 39 2.25 -1.35 -11.27
N TRP A 40 2.22 -0.30 -12.09
CA TRP A 40 1.09 -0.06 -13.00
C TRP A 40 0.96 -1.13 -14.08
N GLY A 41 2.08 -1.68 -14.56
CA GLY A 41 2.07 -2.82 -15.46
C GLY A 41 1.38 -4.02 -14.82
N GLN A 42 1.76 -4.39 -13.61
CA GLN A 42 1.14 -5.50 -12.91
C GLN A 42 -0.36 -5.25 -12.68
N ARG A 43 -0.73 -4.06 -12.20
CA ARG A 43 -2.14 -3.69 -12.02
C ARG A 43 -2.94 -3.73 -13.33
N ALA A 44 -2.36 -3.24 -14.42
CA ALA A 44 -2.99 -3.27 -15.73
C ALA A 44 -3.22 -4.71 -16.23
N LEU A 45 -2.29 -5.62 -15.94
CA LEU A 45 -2.44 -7.05 -16.23
C LEU A 45 -3.61 -7.65 -15.43
N ASP A 46 -3.70 -7.34 -14.14
CA ASP A 46 -4.73 -7.85 -13.24
C ASP A 46 -6.14 -7.32 -13.63
N ASP A 47 -6.22 -6.06 -14.06
CA ASP A 47 -7.47 -5.36 -14.39
C ASP A 47 -7.83 -5.34 -15.89
N GLY A 48 -7.08 -6.07 -16.72
CA GLY A 48 -7.36 -6.26 -18.15
C GLY A 48 -7.23 -5.00 -19.01
N PHE A 49 -6.26 -4.12 -18.72
CA PHE A 49 -5.89 -2.98 -19.56
C PHE A 49 -4.38 -2.92 -19.83
N GLU A 50 -3.93 -1.92 -20.60
CA GLU A 50 -2.52 -1.76 -20.99
C GLU A 50 -1.91 -0.47 -20.40
N VAL A 51 -0.61 -0.49 -20.15
CA VAL A 51 0.18 0.71 -19.85
C VAL A 51 0.95 1.09 -21.10
N TRP A 52 0.60 2.22 -21.71
CA TRP A 52 1.25 2.70 -22.93
C TRP A 52 2.34 3.69 -22.60
N VAL A 53 3.54 3.40 -23.10
CA VAL A 53 4.67 4.32 -23.15
C VAL A 53 4.96 4.62 -24.62
N PRO A 54 4.56 5.79 -25.14
CA PRO A 54 4.87 6.12 -26.53
C PRO A 54 6.38 6.16 -26.76
N GLU A 55 6.83 5.70 -27.93
CA GLU A 55 8.26 5.63 -28.23
C GLU A 55 9.00 6.99 -28.14
N PRO A 56 8.42 8.14 -28.57
CA PRO A 56 9.05 9.44 -28.35
C PRO A 56 9.28 9.79 -26.87
N VAL A 57 8.33 9.40 -25.99
CA VAL A 57 8.42 9.58 -24.54
C VAL A 57 9.55 8.71 -23.97
N LEU A 58 9.65 7.46 -24.43
CA LEU A 58 10.77 6.58 -24.04
C LEU A 58 12.13 7.17 -24.43
N TRP A 59 12.25 7.77 -25.62
CA TRP A 59 13.49 8.43 -26.04
C TRP A 59 13.84 9.63 -25.16
N GLU A 60 12.86 10.42 -24.73
CA GLU A 60 13.07 11.55 -23.82
C GLU A 60 13.50 11.07 -22.42
N LEU A 61 12.83 10.05 -21.87
CA LEU A 61 13.23 9.44 -20.60
C LEU A 61 14.65 8.86 -20.65
N ALA A 62 15.00 8.21 -21.76
CA ALA A 62 16.35 7.70 -22.02
C ALA A 62 17.40 8.82 -22.14
N GLU A 63 17.04 9.95 -22.78
CA GLU A 63 17.88 11.17 -22.87
C GLU A 63 18.18 11.71 -21.47
N HIS A 64 17.16 11.85 -20.63
CA HIS A 64 17.29 12.38 -19.27
C HIS A 64 18.14 11.48 -18.37
N ALA A 65 17.96 10.16 -18.47
CA ALA A 65 18.80 9.19 -17.76
C ALA A 65 20.27 9.30 -18.20
N ALA A 66 20.52 9.39 -19.51
CA ALA A 66 21.87 9.48 -20.05
C ALA A 66 22.55 10.82 -19.69
N ALA A 67 21.81 11.93 -19.70
CA ALA A 67 22.29 13.24 -19.23
C ALA A 67 22.66 13.21 -17.74
N SER A 68 21.83 12.56 -16.91
CA SER A 68 22.10 12.37 -15.47
C SER A 68 23.36 11.53 -15.24
N TRP A 69 23.54 10.45 -16.00
CA TRP A 69 24.77 9.65 -15.98
C TRP A 69 26.00 10.47 -16.38
N GLU A 70 25.94 11.31 -17.41
CA GLU A 70 27.06 12.17 -17.82
C GLU A 70 27.47 13.15 -16.71
N VAL A 71 26.49 13.75 -16.02
CA VAL A 71 26.72 14.64 -14.88
C VAL A 71 27.39 13.88 -13.73
N TRP A 72 26.85 12.70 -13.36
CA TRP A 72 27.43 11.83 -12.33
C TRP A 72 28.86 11.39 -12.68
N ARG A 73 29.10 11.00 -13.93
CA ARG A 73 30.41 10.57 -14.41
C ARG A 73 31.42 11.71 -14.33
N ALA A 74 31.02 12.93 -14.68
CA ALA A 74 31.88 14.11 -14.62
C ALA A 74 32.18 14.55 -13.17
N SER A 75 31.22 14.46 -12.25
CA SER A 75 31.42 14.78 -10.83
C SER A 75 32.31 13.73 -10.15
N THR A 76 32.04 12.45 -10.39
CA THR A 76 32.81 11.32 -9.83
C THR A 76 34.25 11.34 -10.33
N ASN A 77 34.47 11.62 -11.62
CA ASN A 77 35.83 11.77 -12.15
C ASN A 77 36.58 12.96 -11.53
N ARG A 78 35.90 14.07 -11.24
CA ARG A 78 36.50 15.22 -10.53
C ARG A 78 36.89 14.85 -9.10
N ALA A 79 35.99 14.22 -8.35
CA ALA A 79 36.26 13.75 -6.99
C ALA A 79 37.42 12.75 -6.97
N ARG A 80 37.41 11.77 -7.87
CA ARG A 80 38.48 10.77 -8.02
C ARG A 80 39.84 11.41 -8.28
N LYS A 81 39.92 12.38 -9.19
CA LYS A 81 41.17 13.10 -9.47
C LYS A 81 41.67 13.86 -8.23
N SER A 82 40.77 14.49 -7.47
CA SER A 82 41.12 15.18 -6.22
C SER A 82 41.69 14.22 -5.17
N MET A 83 41.05 13.06 -4.98
CA MET A 83 41.49 12.05 -4.02
C MET A 83 42.79 11.36 -4.43
N GLN A 84 42.99 11.12 -5.73
CA GLN A 84 44.27 10.64 -6.28
C GLN A 84 45.39 11.66 -6.08
N ALA A 85 45.12 12.96 -6.25
CA ALA A 85 46.09 14.00 -5.95
C ALA A 85 46.45 14.06 -4.45
N ALA A 86 45.53 13.66 -3.57
CA ALA A 86 45.78 13.47 -2.14
C ALA A 86 46.45 12.13 -1.79
N GLY A 87 46.81 11.30 -2.78
CA GLY A 87 47.48 10.01 -2.57
C GLY A 87 46.54 8.83 -2.28
N LEU A 88 45.22 9.03 -2.33
CA LEU A 88 44.24 7.96 -2.11
C LEU A 88 43.98 7.21 -3.41
N ARG A 89 44.02 5.86 -3.37
CA ARG A 89 43.64 5.00 -4.49
C ARG A 89 42.20 4.57 -4.35
N ILE A 90 41.38 4.94 -5.33
CA ILE A 90 39.94 4.62 -5.37
C ILE A 90 39.67 3.85 -6.65
N ALA A 91 39.11 2.65 -6.50
CA ALA A 91 38.57 1.88 -7.61
C ALA A 91 37.33 2.59 -8.15
N PHE A 92 37.21 2.69 -9.47
CA PHE A 92 36.06 3.29 -10.13
C PHE A 92 35.56 2.28 -11.15
N ASP A 93 34.31 1.85 -10.97
CA ASP A 93 33.62 0.98 -11.89
C ASP A 93 32.48 1.78 -12.52
N ASP A 94 32.60 2.04 -13.82
CA ASP A 94 31.58 2.71 -14.62
C ASP A 94 30.86 1.62 -15.41
N PRO A 95 29.61 1.30 -15.05
CA PRO A 95 28.89 0.21 -15.71
C PRO A 95 28.58 0.52 -17.18
N TYR A 96 28.71 1.78 -17.61
CA TYR A 96 28.43 2.21 -18.97
C TYR A 96 29.63 2.94 -19.58
N SER A 97 29.85 2.74 -20.87
CA SER A 97 30.95 3.35 -21.62
C SER A 97 30.52 4.62 -22.36
N SER A 98 29.23 4.71 -22.73
CA SER A 98 28.70 5.76 -23.61
C SER A 98 27.25 6.15 -23.32
N ARG A 99 26.88 7.36 -23.79
CA ARG A 99 25.51 7.87 -23.74
C ARG A 99 24.50 6.93 -24.43
N ALA A 100 24.88 6.40 -25.60
CA ALA A 100 24.03 5.49 -26.37
C ALA A 100 23.78 4.16 -25.64
N GLU A 101 24.77 3.68 -24.87
CA GLU A 101 24.64 2.46 -24.08
C GLU A 101 23.67 2.65 -22.91
N VAL A 102 23.70 3.80 -22.23
CA VAL A 102 22.72 4.12 -21.18
C VAL A 102 21.30 4.18 -21.77
N MET A 103 21.14 4.84 -22.92
CA MET A 103 19.83 4.93 -23.59
C MET A 103 19.31 3.55 -24.00
N ALA A 104 20.18 2.67 -24.53
CA ALA A 104 19.83 1.29 -24.88
C ALA A 104 19.48 0.45 -23.64
N ALA A 105 20.18 0.65 -22.52
CA ALA A 105 19.88 -0.02 -21.25
C ALA A 105 18.50 0.38 -20.70
N VAL A 106 18.12 1.66 -20.82
CA VAL A 106 16.78 2.16 -20.47
C VAL A 106 15.71 1.50 -21.33
N ASP A 107 15.87 1.51 -22.67
CA ASP A 107 14.94 0.86 -23.59
C ASP A 107 14.76 -0.63 -23.27
N ALA A 108 15.87 -1.36 -23.07
CA ALA A 108 15.83 -2.77 -22.67
C ALA A 108 15.13 -3.00 -21.32
N SER A 109 15.35 -2.11 -20.35
CA SER A 109 14.73 -2.21 -19.02
C SER A 109 13.22 -2.04 -19.11
N VAL A 110 12.72 -1.03 -19.84
CA VAL A 110 11.28 -0.81 -20.03
C VAL A 110 10.65 -1.96 -20.82
N ARG A 111 11.31 -2.45 -21.87
CA ARG A 111 10.84 -3.61 -22.66
C ARG A 111 10.78 -4.92 -21.87
N SER A 112 11.56 -5.04 -20.80
CA SER A 112 11.60 -6.23 -19.95
C SER A 112 10.51 -6.26 -18.86
N LEU A 113 9.71 -5.19 -18.74
CA LEU A 113 8.60 -5.12 -17.79
C LEU A 113 7.45 -6.07 -18.17
N ALA A 114 6.39 -6.07 -17.36
CA ALA A 114 5.22 -6.91 -17.55
C ALA A 114 4.63 -6.78 -18.98
N PRO A 115 4.03 -7.85 -19.55
CA PRO A 115 3.46 -7.81 -20.90
C PRO A 115 2.35 -6.77 -21.11
N SER A 116 1.75 -6.26 -20.05
CA SER A 116 0.79 -5.16 -20.07
C SER A 116 1.43 -3.80 -20.34
N VAL A 117 2.76 -3.66 -20.15
CA VAL A 117 3.51 -2.44 -20.49
C VAL A 117 3.90 -2.50 -21.98
N GLN A 118 3.24 -1.66 -22.77
CA GLN A 118 3.39 -1.60 -24.22
C GLN A 118 4.12 -0.34 -24.64
N ILE A 119 5.22 -0.51 -25.37
CA ILE A 119 5.86 0.60 -26.06
C ILE A 119 5.17 0.80 -27.40
N ILE A 120 4.51 1.94 -27.56
CA ILE A 120 3.80 2.25 -28.80
C ILE A 120 4.80 2.86 -29.78
N ALA A 121 5.30 2.02 -30.68
CA ALA A 121 6.28 2.39 -31.70
C ALA A 121 5.78 3.53 -32.59
N LEU A 122 6.66 4.50 -32.87
CA LEU A 122 6.34 5.66 -33.69
C LEU A 122 6.23 5.28 -35.16
N ASP A 123 5.07 5.55 -35.75
CA ASP A 123 4.85 5.43 -37.17
C ASP A 123 5.54 6.57 -37.95
N GLY A 124 6.19 6.21 -39.05
CA GLY A 124 6.95 7.16 -39.87
C GLY A 124 6.10 8.28 -40.47
N ASP A 125 4.84 8.00 -40.85
CA ASP A 125 3.96 9.03 -41.41
C ASP A 125 3.53 10.03 -40.31
N LEU A 126 3.30 9.54 -39.09
CA LEU A 126 2.99 10.39 -37.94
C LEU A 126 4.19 11.26 -37.53
N ALA A 127 5.41 10.73 -37.63
CA ALA A 127 6.62 11.51 -37.42
C ALA A 127 6.74 12.66 -38.44
N VAL A 128 6.39 12.42 -39.71
CA VAL A 128 6.38 13.45 -40.76
C VAL A 128 5.35 14.53 -40.48
N GLU A 129 4.13 14.15 -40.08
CA GLU A 129 3.09 15.13 -39.70
C GLU A 129 3.49 15.95 -38.47
N ALA A 130 4.06 15.32 -37.46
CA ALA A 130 4.55 16.01 -36.27
C ALA A 130 5.67 17.02 -36.57
N LEU A 131 6.58 16.68 -37.51
CA LEU A 131 7.58 17.62 -38.01
C LEU A 131 6.94 18.79 -38.76
N ARG A 132 5.87 18.55 -39.53
CA ARG A 132 5.13 19.64 -40.21
C ARG A 132 4.49 20.57 -39.19
N ASP A 133 3.88 20.03 -38.14
CA ASP A 133 3.30 20.82 -37.05
C ASP A 133 4.37 21.73 -36.43
N GLN A 134 5.56 21.20 -36.11
CA GLN A 134 6.66 22.02 -35.60
C GLN A 134 7.14 23.08 -36.58
N VAL A 135 7.29 22.75 -37.87
CA VAL A 135 7.74 23.71 -38.89
C VAL A 135 6.73 24.84 -39.07
N GLN A 136 5.44 24.51 -39.05
CA GLN A 136 4.34 25.46 -39.27
C GLN A 136 3.85 26.13 -37.98
N ILE A 137 4.29 25.66 -36.81
CA ILE A 137 3.82 26.09 -35.49
C ILE A 137 2.31 25.85 -35.34
N LEU A 138 1.89 24.61 -35.64
CA LEU A 138 0.54 24.12 -35.39
C LEU A 138 0.51 23.41 -34.03
N PRO A 139 -0.52 23.61 -33.18
CA PRO A 139 -0.60 22.96 -31.87
C PRO A 139 -0.39 21.44 -31.95
N PRO A 140 0.34 20.81 -31.00
CA PRO A 140 0.93 21.41 -29.79
C PRO A 140 2.21 22.23 -30.03
N ALA A 141 2.71 22.32 -31.26
CA ALA A 141 3.95 23.02 -31.52
C ALA A 141 3.88 24.50 -31.19
N ASN A 142 4.93 24.98 -30.53
CA ASN A 142 5.05 26.37 -30.10
C ASN A 142 6.48 26.89 -30.34
N LYS A 143 6.67 28.20 -30.13
CA LYS A 143 7.97 28.86 -30.22
C LYS A 143 8.48 29.17 -28.82
N LYS A 144 9.46 28.41 -28.34
CA LYS A 144 10.17 28.70 -27.09
C LYS A 144 11.40 29.54 -27.42
N SER A 145 11.30 30.84 -27.12
CA SER A 145 12.27 31.86 -27.56
C SER A 145 12.38 31.91 -29.10
N ASP A 146 13.51 31.45 -29.66
CA ASP A 146 13.76 31.37 -31.11
C ASP A 146 13.80 29.94 -31.66
N VAL A 147 13.47 28.95 -30.84
CA VAL A 147 13.44 27.54 -31.22
C VAL A 147 11.98 27.09 -31.35
N LYS A 148 11.65 26.44 -32.48
CA LYS A 148 10.36 25.78 -32.67
C LYS A 148 10.42 24.40 -32.01
N THR A 149 9.43 24.06 -31.19
CA THR A 149 9.34 22.81 -30.41
C THR A 149 7.99 22.13 -30.64
N GLY A 150 7.79 20.94 -30.08
CA GLY A 150 6.50 20.24 -30.05
C GLY A 150 6.31 19.15 -31.11
N ALA A 151 7.33 18.80 -31.89
CA ALA A 151 7.25 17.61 -32.76
C ALA A 151 7.14 16.32 -31.93
N ALA A 152 7.84 16.20 -30.80
CA ALA A 152 7.73 15.03 -29.93
C ALA A 152 6.29 14.89 -29.40
N ASP A 153 5.71 15.98 -28.89
CA ASP A 153 4.33 16.03 -28.38
C ASP A 153 3.31 15.68 -29.45
N SER A 154 3.42 16.31 -30.63
CA SER A 154 2.53 15.98 -31.75
C SER A 154 2.64 14.50 -32.17
N ALA A 155 3.87 13.97 -32.23
CA ALA A 155 4.11 12.60 -32.67
C ALA A 155 3.49 11.58 -31.72
N TRP A 156 3.73 11.70 -30.41
CA TRP A 156 3.23 10.71 -29.46
C TRP A 156 1.72 10.79 -29.31
N ILE A 157 1.11 11.98 -29.29
CA ILE A 157 -0.35 12.10 -29.16
C ILE A 157 -1.05 11.47 -30.38
N ARG A 158 -0.53 11.72 -31.59
CA ARG A 158 -1.07 11.07 -32.82
C ARG A 158 -0.89 9.56 -32.78
N GLN A 159 0.24 9.10 -32.27
CA GLN A 159 0.53 7.66 -32.16
C GLN A 159 -0.44 6.97 -31.20
N VAL A 160 -0.73 7.60 -30.05
CA VAL A 160 -1.73 7.12 -29.08
C VAL A 160 -3.13 7.11 -29.68
N LEU A 161 -3.52 8.20 -30.34
CA LEU A 161 -4.81 8.27 -31.04
C LEU A 161 -4.95 7.15 -32.08
N ARG A 162 -3.90 6.90 -32.88
CA ARG A 162 -3.90 5.78 -33.83
C ARG A 162 -3.98 4.43 -33.15
N ALA A 163 -3.21 4.22 -32.07
CA ALA A 163 -3.22 2.97 -31.31
C ALA A 163 -4.61 2.68 -30.71
N ALA A 164 -5.32 3.74 -30.30
CA ALA A 164 -6.68 3.71 -29.78
C ALA A 164 -7.79 3.76 -30.86
N ASP A 165 -7.47 3.57 -32.14
CA ASP A 165 -8.43 3.68 -33.25
C ASP A 165 -9.22 5.01 -33.29
N ASN A 166 -8.61 6.08 -32.77
CA ASN A 166 -9.17 7.42 -32.53
C ASN A 166 -10.33 7.45 -31.53
N ASP A 167 -10.51 6.41 -30.71
CA ASP A 167 -11.45 6.41 -29.59
C ASP A 167 -10.81 7.05 -28.36
N ILE A 168 -11.14 8.32 -28.13
CA ILE A 168 -10.61 9.14 -27.03
C ILE A 168 -11.11 8.65 -25.67
N ASP A 169 -12.24 7.95 -25.62
CA ASP A 169 -12.80 7.41 -24.38
C ASP A 169 -12.17 6.05 -24.00
N SER A 170 -11.33 5.47 -24.87
CA SER A 170 -10.65 4.19 -24.63
C SER A 170 -9.31 4.32 -23.90
N PHE A 171 -8.79 5.53 -23.69
CA PHE A 171 -7.53 5.73 -22.97
C PHE A 171 -7.55 6.95 -22.05
N VAL A 172 -6.66 6.94 -21.07
CA VAL A 172 -6.44 8.04 -20.13
C VAL A 172 -4.99 8.44 -20.17
N ILE A 173 -4.71 9.73 -20.31
CA ILE A 173 -3.35 10.27 -20.27
C ILE A 173 -3.00 10.62 -18.83
N VAL A 174 -1.90 10.07 -18.34
CA VAL A 174 -1.36 10.40 -17.02
C VAL A 174 -0.52 11.66 -17.16
N GLY A 175 -0.93 12.74 -16.49
CA GLY A 175 -0.24 14.03 -16.58
C GLY A 175 -1.16 15.22 -16.43
N ALA A 176 -0.57 16.41 -16.50
CA ALA A 176 -1.28 17.69 -16.38
C ALA A 176 -0.84 18.72 -17.44
N ASP A 177 -0.17 18.26 -18.50
CA ASP A 177 0.39 19.14 -19.52
C ASP A 177 -0.72 19.81 -20.35
N ALA A 178 -0.68 21.14 -20.41
CA ALA A 178 -1.64 21.92 -21.18
C ALA A 178 -1.45 21.76 -22.69
N ASP A 179 -0.24 21.39 -23.14
CA ASP A 179 0.08 21.25 -24.57
C ASP A 179 -0.73 20.11 -25.20
N VAL A 180 -1.06 19.06 -24.44
CA VAL A 180 -1.97 18.00 -24.87
C VAL A 180 -3.37 18.56 -25.14
N TYR A 181 -3.91 19.39 -24.25
CA TYR A 181 -5.22 20.02 -24.50
C TYR A 181 -5.21 20.95 -25.71
N ASP A 182 -4.11 21.66 -25.93
CA ASP A 182 -3.97 22.54 -27.08
C ASP A 182 -3.84 21.76 -28.39
N ALA A 183 -3.19 20.59 -28.39
CA ALA A 183 -3.18 19.67 -29.52
C ALA A 183 -4.59 19.23 -29.92
N PHE A 184 -5.36 18.67 -28.98
CA PHE A 184 -6.73 18.19 -29.24
C PHE A 184 -7.64 19.32 -29.71
N ARG A 185 -7.53 20.51 -29.11
CA ARG A 185 -8.26 21.69 -29.56
C ARG A 185 -7.85 22.10 -30.98
N GLY A 186 -6.55 22.15 -31.27
CA GLY A 186 -6.01 22.49 -32.58
C GLY A 186 -6.46 21.52 -33.68
N TRP A 187 -6.63 20.24 -33.35
CA TRP A 187 -7.08 19.20 -34.27
C TRP A 187 -8.60 19.01 -34.30
N SER A 188 -9.36 19.86 -33.59
CA SER A 188 -10.82 19.79 -33.49
C SER A 188 -11.34 18.44 -32.95
N LEU A 189 -10.60 17.86 -31.99
CA LEU A 189 -10.98 16.64 -31.29
C LEU A 189 -11.65 16.94 -29.94
N PRO A 190 -12.50 16.03 -29.43
CA PRO A 190 -13.00 16.07 -28.05
C PRO A 190 -11.88 16.23 -27.02
N LYS A 191 -12.18 16.86 -25.88
CA LYS A 191 -11.21 17.01 -24.80
C LYS A 191 -10.80 15.62 -24.27
N PRO A 192 -9.49 15.30 -24.16
CA PRO A 192 -9.03 14.03 -23.64
C PRO A 192 -9.23 13.90 -22.13
N HIS A 193 -9.28 12.66 -21.65
CA HIS A 193 -9.20 12.32 -20.24
C HIS A 193 -7.74 12.41 -19.79
N MET A 194 -7.43 13.40 -18.96
CA MET A 194 -6.12 13.56 -18.35
C MET A 194 -6.24 13.57 -16.84
N VAL A 195 -5.42 12.78 -16.16
CA VAL A 195 -5.46 12.61 -14.72
C VAL A 195 -4.02 12.65 -14.18
N PRO A 196 -3.73 13.44 -13.13
CA PRO A 196 -2.40 13.43 -12.55
C PRO A 196 -2.16 12.10 -11.82
N LEU A 197 -0.90 11.66 -11.76
CA LEU A 197 -0.52 10.35 -11.23
C LEU A 197 -1.11 10.05 -9.83
N HIS A 198 -1.02 11.01 -8.91
CA HIS A 198 -1.53 10.86 -7.54
C HIS A 198 -3.06 10.65 -7.44
N ALA A 199 -3.81 11.03 -8.48
CA ALA A 199 -5.26 10.86 -8.54
C ALA A 199 -5.67 9.68 -9.43
N LEU A 200 -4.74 9.12 -10.21
CA LEU A 200 -5.04 8.15 -11.26
C LEU A 200 -5.86 6.96 -10.73
N GLN A 201 -5.43 6.41 -9.60
CA GLN A 201 -6.10 5.28 -8.97
C GLN A 201 -7.54 5.60 -8.58
N GLY A 202 -7.77 6.62 -7.75
CA GLY A 202 -9.13 6.99 -7.32
C GLY A 202 -10.04 7.45 -8.46
N THR A 203 -9.47 7.82 -9.61
CA THR A 203 -10.22 8.27 -10.78
C THR A 203 -10.63 7.10 -11.70
N ILE A 204 -9.78 6.08 -11.81
CA ILE A 204 -10.03 4.86 -12.61
C ILE A 204 -10.83 3.83 -11.81
N PHE A 205 -10.51 3.64 -10.54
CA PHE A 205 -11.15 2.68 -9.66
C PHE A 205 -12.14 3.41 -8.77
N VAL A 206 -13.41 3.45 -9.19
CA VAL A 206 -14.48 3.88 -8.28
C VAL A 206 -14.70 2.80 -7.27
N LEU A 207 -14.37 3.15 -6.04
CA LEU A 207 -14.47 2.35 -4.84
C LEU A 207 -15.92 2.42 -4.34
N GLU A 208 -16.69 1.38 -4.60
CA GLU A 208 -18.03 1.16 -4.04
C GLU A 208 -17.92 0.34 -2.75
N ALA A 209 -18.94 0.40 -1.90
CA ALA A 209 -19.03 -0.53 -0.78
C ALA A 209 -19.15 -1.97 -1.32
N PRO A 210 -18.35 -2.93 -0.83
CA PRO A 210 -18.42 -4.31 -1.28
C PRO A 210 -19.75 -4.95 -0.89
N GLY A 211 -20.19 -5.93 -1.69
CA GLY A 211 -21.21 -6.87 -1.24
C GLY A 211 -20.66 -7.79 -0.14
N ASP A 212 -21.56 -8.42 0.62
CA ASP A 212 -21.20 -9.29 1.74
C ASP A 212 -20.36 -10.49 1.30
N GLU A 213 -20.65 -11.06 0.12
CA GLU A 213 -19.87 -12.17 -0.44
C GLU A 213 -18.41 -11.80 -0.69
N THR A 214 -18.14 -10.57 -1.17
CA THR A 214 -16.78 -10.06 -1.36
C THR A 214 -16.09 -9.86 -0.02
N ARG A 215 -16.76 -9.23 0.95
CA ARG A 215 -16.20 -9.03 2.29
C ARG A 215 -15.83 -10.37 2.93
N ASP A 216 -16.73 -11.34 2.86
CA ASP A 216 -16.51 -12.71 3.32
C ASP A 216 -15.30 -13.38 2.64
N ALA A 217 -15.15 -13.23 1.32
CA ALA A 217 -14.03 -13.79 0.58
C ALA A 217 -12.68 -13.19 1.03
N LEU A 218 -12.65 -11.87 1.26
CA LEU A 218 -11.46 -11.17 1.76
C LEU A 218 -11.07 -11.65 3.16
N VAL A 219 -12.02 -11.75 4.08
CA VAL A 219 -11.74 -12.23 5.45
C VAL A 219 -11.29 -13.68 5.44
N ARG A 220 -11.94 -14.56 4.66
CA ARG A 220 -11.55 -15.97 4.57
C ARG A 220 -10.14 -16.13 4.02
N PHE A 221 -9.75 -15.33 3.03
CA PHE A 221 -8.38 -15.31 2.54
C PHE A 221 -7.39 -14.91 3.64
N LEU A 222 -7.68 -13.82 4.38
CA LEU A 222 -6.83 -13.37 5.48
C LEU A 222 -6.75 -14.41 6.61
N GLN A 223 -7.84 -15.12 6.90
CA GLN A 223 -7.86 -16.23 7.86
C GLN A 223 -7.04 -17.44 7.36
N GLY A 224 -7.02 -17.70 6.06
CA GLY A 224 -6.24 -18.78 5.45
C GLY A 224 -4.72 -18.56 5.51
N VAL A 225 -4.26 -17.32 5.69
CA VAL A 225 -2.83 -17.00 5.88
C VAL A 225 -2.41 -16.96 7.36
N VAL A 226 -3.33 -17.07 8.31
CA VAL A 226 -2.99 -17.17 9.74
C VAL A 226 -2.17 -18.44 9.98
N GLY A 227 -1.08 -18.30 10.73
CA GLY A 227 -0.08 -19.35 10.99
C GLY A 227 0.98 -19.50 9.89
N GLN A 228 0.90 -18.72 8.80
CA GLN A 228 1.95 -18.69 7.79
C GLN A 228 3.07 -17.70 8.16
N PRO A 229 4.33 -17.97 7.77
CA PRO A 229 5.45 -17.05 7.97
C PRO A 229 5.40 -15.88 6.97
N LEU A 230 5.80 -14.69 7.41
CA LEU A 230 5.89 -13.44 6.63
C LEU A 230 7.34 -12.99 6.41
N LYS A 231 8.16 -13.83 5.79
CA LYS A 231 9.56 -13.48 5.53
C LYS A 231 9.66 -12.33 4.53
N ALA A 232 10.37 -11.27 4.91
CA ALA A 232 10.44 -10.02 4.14
C ALA A 232 9.05 -9.48 3.75
N GLY A 233 8.03 -9.70 4.59
CA GLY A 233 6.65 -9.26 4.34
C GLY A 233 5.87 -10.11 3.35
N ARG A 234 6.32 -11.33 3.04
CA ARG A 234 5.67 -12.22 2.07
C ARG A 234 5.38 -13.59 2.65
N THR A 235 4.22 -14.14 2.33
CA THR A 235 3.91 -15.56 2.56
C THR A 235 4.72 -16.46 1.62
N PRO A 236 4.89 -17.76 1.92
CA PRO A 236 5.72 -18.67 1.11
C PRO A 236 5.32 -18.76 -0.37
N ASP A 237 4.01 -18.74 -0.63
CA ASP A 237 3.44 -18.82 -1.98
C ASP A 237 3.24 -17.42 -2.63
N GLU A 238 3.65 -16.35 -1.93
CA GLU A 238 3.46 -14.94 -2.32
C GLU A 238 2.00 -14.51 -2.51
N ASP A 239 1.06 -15.29 -1.98
CA ASP A 239 -0.37 -14.97 -1.96
C ASP A 239 -0.64 -13.66 -1.19
N LEU A 240 0.09 -13.40 -0.10
CA LEU A 240 0.04 -12.14 0.64
C LEU A 240 1.42 -11.45 0.61
N THR A 241 1.45 -10.20 0.17
CA THR A 241 2.63 -9.33 0.20
C THR A 241 2.30 -8.02 0.92
N LEU A 242 2.89 -7.82 2.10
CA LEU A 242 2.82 -6.58 2.86
C LEU A 242 3.84 -5.55 2.33
N GLY A 243 3.55 -4.29 2.61
CA GLY A 243 4.45 -3.18 2.35
C GLY A 243 5.68 -3.27 3.23
N GLN A 244 6.70 -2.49 2.88
CA GLN A 244 7.88 -2.41 3.72
C GLN A 244 7.49 -1.85 5.09
N VAL A 245 7.73 -2.63 6.15
CA VAL A 245 7.59 -2.17 7.53
C VAL A 245 8.81 -1.31 7.87
N GLY A 246 8.57 -0.22 8.61
CA GLY A 246 9.64 0.63 9.14
C GLY A 246 10.61 -0.12 10.08
N VAL A 247 11.47 0.63 10.76
CA VAL A 247 12.56 0.08 11.58
C VAL A 247 12.00 -0.71 12.79
N LEU A 248 11.84 -2.02 12.61
CA LEU A 248 11.35 -2.96 13.63
C LEU A 248 12.28 -3.07 14.85
N THR A 249 13.56 -2.73 14.70
CA THR A 249 14.54 -2.75 15.81
C THR A 249 14.12 -1.84 16.96
N ASN A 250 13.40 -0.75 16.68
CA ASN A 250 12.88 0.18 17.70
C ASN A 250 11.87 -0.46 18.67
N PHE A 251 11.40 -1.67 18.39
CA PHE A 251 10.44 -2.38 19.24
C PHE A 251 11.08 -3.42 20.15
N VAL A 252 12.37 -3.66 20.00
CA VAL A 252 13.12 -4.52 20.93
C VAL A 252 13.55 -3.67 22.12
N ASP A 253 13.43 -4.22 23.33
CA ASP A 253 13.73 -3.48 24.56
C ASP A 253 15.19 -2.98 24.58
N ASP A 254 15.40 -1.76 25.09
CA ASP A 254 16.68 -1.01 25.13
C ASP A 254 17.89 -1.81 25.65
N TRP A 255 17.65 -2.89 26.39
CA TRP A 255 18.72 -3.71 27.00
C TRP A 255 19.41 -4.62 25.97
N ASP A 256 18.79 -4.83 24.80
CA ASP A 256 19.32 -5.64 23.70
C ASP A 256 19.69 -4.78 22.45
N ASP A 257 19.39 -3.48 22.43
CA ASP A 257 19.40 -2.66 21.21
C ASP A 257 20.80 -2.52 20.55
N ASP A 258 21.86 -2.41 21.36
CA ASP A 258 23.26 -2.37 20.87
C ASP A 258 23.75 -3.73 20.31
N GLN A 259 22.95 -4.78 20.42
CA GLN A 259 23.32 -6.18 20.15
C GLN A 259 22.46 -6.82 19.05
N ILE A 260 21.44 -6.12 18.54
CA ILE A 260 20.56 -6.61 17.46
C ILE A 260 21.25 -6.43 16.12
N ARG A 261 21.23 -7.50 15.32
CA ARG A 261 21.71 -7.49 13.95
C ARG A 261 20.57 -7.31 12.96
N ASP A 262 19.45 -7.99 13.22
CA ASP A 262 18.34 -8.09 12.29
C ASP A 262 17.02 -8.36 13.01
N VAL A 263 15.93 -7.81 12.48
CA VAL A 263 14.57 -8.03 12.94
C VAL A 263 13.67 -8.18 11.72
N GLU A 264 12.98 -9.31 11.64
CA GLU A 264 12.07 -9.63 10.55
C GLU A 264 10.69 -10.01 11.09
N LEU A 265 9.66 -9.84 10.27
CA LEU A 265 8.35 -10.42 10.57
C LEU A 265 8.43 -11.95 10.50
N GLY A 266 7.87 -12.61 11.51
CA GLY A 266 7.71 -14.05 11.62
C GLY A 266 6.31 -14.48 11.24
N ASP A 267 5.63 -15.23 12.10
CA ASP A 267 4.34 -15.85 11.79
C ASP A 267 3.15 -14.90 12.02
N ILE A 268 2.13 -15.01 11.16
CA ILE A 268 0.84 -14.31 11.36
C ILE A 268 0.08 -15.00 12.48
N SER A 269 -0.08 -14.33 13.61
CA SER A 269 -0.75 -14.86 14.80
C SER A 269 -2.27 -14.73 14.69
N ALA A 270 -2.78 -13.62 14.16
CA ALA A 270 -4.23 -13.39 14.01
C ALA A 270 -4.57 -12.29 13.00
N VAL A 271 -5.78 -12.36 12.44
CA VAL A 271 -6.44 -11.21 11.80
C VAL A 271 -7.26 -10.50 12.88
N VAL A 272 -6.94 -9.25 13.17
CA VAL A 272 -7.59 -8.49 14.26
C VAL A 272 -8.51 -7.40 13.75
N GLY A 273 -8.48 -7.11 12.44
CA GLY A 273 -9.40 -6.16 11.84
C GLY A 273 -9.26 -6.05 10.32
N MET A 274 -10.35 -5.66 9.67
CA MET A 274 -10.37 -5.19 8.29
C MET A 274 -11.52 -4.20 8.11
N ASN A 275 -11.19 -2.99 7.69
CA ASN A 275 -12.14 -1.90 7.50
C ASN A 275 -11.83 -1.12 6.21
N GLU A 276 -12.60 -0.05 5.97
CA GLU A 276 -12.51 0.78 4.77
C GLU A 276 -12.55 -0.05 3.48
N VAL A 277 -13.32 -1.14 3.50
CA VAL A 277 -13.35 -2.08 2.40
C VAL A 277 -14.05 -1.43 1.22
N LYS A 278 -13.38 -1.47 0.08
CA LYS A 278 -13.80 -0.81 -1.13
C LYS A 278 -13.64 -1.78 -2.29
N ILE A 279 -14.61 -1.83 -3.19
CA ILE A 279 -14.50 -2.65 -4.40
C ILE A 279 -14.57 -1.75 -5.62
N SER A 280 -13.67 -1.97 -6.57
CA SER A 280 -13.82 -1.43 -7.90
C SER A 280 -14.79 -2.30 -8.70
N ARG A 281 -15.60 -1.71 -9.58
CA ARG A 281 -16.45 -2.47 -10.52
C ARG A 281 -15.67 -3.38 -11.49
N ARG A 282 -14.32 -3.30 -11.50
CA ARG A 282 -13.43 -4.20 -12.25
C ARG A 282 -12.98 -5.42 -11.44
N GLY A 283 -13.44 -5.59 -10.21
CA GLY A 283 -13.17 -6.76 -9.37
C GLY A 283 -11.94 -6.62 -8.46
N LEU A 284 -11.24 -5.49 -8.48
CA LEU A 284 -10.21 -5.16 -7.49
C LEU A 284 -10.88 -4.72 -6.18
N ALA A 285 -10.68 -5.45 -5.09
CA ALA A 285 -11.07 -4.99 -3.77
C ALA A 285 -9.87 -4.37 -3.06
N THR A 286 -10.06 -3.33 -2.26
CA THR A 286 -9.05 -2.78 -1.36
C THR A 286 -9.60 -2.73 0.06
N ALA A 287 -8.75 -2.92 1.06
CA ALA A 287 -9.13 -2.77 2.46
C ALA A 287 -7.92 -2.35 3.29
N GLN A 288 -8.16 -1.63 4.36
CA GLN A 288 -7.17 -1.49 5.42
C GLN A 288 -7.26 -2.73 6.32
N VAL A 289 -6.14 -3.42 6.49
CA VAL A 289 -6.03 -4.69 7.19
C VAL A 289 -5.13 -4.54 8.40
N PHE A 290 -5.54 -5.18 9.49
CA PHE A 290 -4.83 -5.22 10.76
C PHE A 290 -4.50 -6.68 11.09
N LEU A 291 -3.21 -6.99 11.09
CA LEU A 291 -2.67 -8.32 11.40
C LEU A 291 -1.87 -8.24 12.70
N LEU A 292 -2.03 -9.25 13.54
CA LEU A 292 -1.11 -9.50 14.63
C LEU A 292 -0.07 -10.50 14.14
N VAL A 293 1.20 -10.12 14.25
CA VAL A 293 2.34 -10.88 13.73
C VAL A 293 3.38 -11.01 14.84
N ASP A 294 4.00 -12.17 14.98
CA ASP A 294 5.17 -12.31 15.82
C ASP A 294 6.41 -11.99 14.98
N ALA A 295 7.31 -11.15 15.49
CA ALA A 295 8.58 -10.87 14.83
C ALA A 295 9.70 -11.75 15.41
N GLU A 296 10.71 -12.05 14.60
CA GLU A 296 11.92 -12.72 15.05
C GLU A 296 13.08 -11.72 14.98
N TYR A 297 13.88 -11.65 16.05
CA TYR A 297 15.12 -10.88 16.03
C TYR A 297 16.33 -11.76 16.30
N SER A 298 17.45 -11.39 15.69
CA SER A 298 18.73 -12.06 15.89
C SER A 298 19.83 -11.06 16.22
N GLY A 299 20.73 -11.48 17.11
CA GLY A 299 21.76 -10.62 17.66
C GLY A 299 22.88 -11.39 18.36
N TRP A 300 23.67 -10.66 19.14
CA TRP A 300 24.80 -11.19 19.90
C TRP A 300 24.70 -10.82 21.37
N ARG A 301 24.49 -11.78 22.26
CA ARG A 301 24.61 -11.54 23.70
C ARG A 301 26.07 -11.53 24.12
N ILE A 302 26.48 -10.52 24.88
CA ILE A 302 27.80 -10.48 25.53
C ILE A 302 27.64 -11.04 26.95
N ASP A 303 28.26 -12.19 27.24
CA ASP A 303 28.31 -12.75 28.59
C ASP A 303 29.23 -11.93 29.52
N GLU A 304 29.13 -12.14 30.84
CA GLU A 304 29.96 -11.44 31.85
C GLU A 304 31.47 -11.62 31.63
N ASP A 305 31.88 -12.68 30.92
CA ASP A 305 33.27 -12.96 30.57
C ASP A 305 33.73 -12.32 29.23
N GLY A 306 32.83 -11.60 28.56
CA GLY A 306 33.06 -10.94 27.28
C GLY A 306 32.85 -11.84 26.05
N THR A 307 32.34 -13.06 26.22
CA THR A 307 32.05 -13.97 25.11
C THR A 307 30.81 -13.53 24.33
N LEU A 308 30.91 -13.51 23.01
CA LEU A 308 29.79 -13.24 22.11
C LEU A 308 29.04 -14.54 21.80
N LEU A 309 27.78 -14.62 22.22
CA LEU A 309 26.88 -15.73 21.92
C LEU A 309 25.80 -15.27 20.94
N ALA A 310 25.65 -15.99 19.83
CA ALA A 310 24.52 -15.75 18.93
C ALA A 310 23.22 -16.02 19.68
N HIS A 311 22.29 -15.07 19.61
CA HIS A 311 20.98 -15.16 20.24
C HIS A 311 19.90 -14.85 19.20
N SER A 312 18.80 -15.61 19.28
CA SER A 312 17.57 -15.34 18.55
C SER A 312 16.42 -15.46 19.51
N SER A 313 15.46 -14.54 19.41
CA SER A 313 14.26 -14.54 20.23
C SER A 313 13.09 -13.96 19.45
N ASN A 314 11.89 -14.16 20.00
CA ASN A 314 10.66 -13.70 19.39
C ASN A 314 10.23 -12.42 20.07
N LEU A 315 9.75 -11.48 19.26
CA LEU A 315 9.07 -10.28 19.66
C LEU A 315 7.58 -10.47 19.30
N PRO A 316 6.77 -11.00 20.23
CA PRO A 316 5.39 -11.34 19.91
C PRO A 316 4.53 -10.09 19.76
N GLN A 317 3.34 -10.27 19.18
CA GLN A 317 2.26 -9.28 19.25
C GLN A 317 2.61 -7.91 18.60
N ILE A 318 3.23 -7.94 17.42
CA ILE A 318 3.37 -6.76 16.55
C ILE A 318 2.08 -6.57 15.76
N LEU A 319 1.40 -5.44 15.97
CA LEU A 319 0.29 -5.03 15.13
C LEU A 319 0.85 -4.44 13.84
N VAL A 320 0.53 -5.05 12.72
CA VAL A 320 0.84 -4.56 11.37
C VAL A 320 -0.43 -4.04 10.72
N ARG A 321 -0.39 -2.78 10.27
CA ARG A 321 -1.47 -2.13 9.53
C ARG A 321 -0.99 -1.79 8.12
N ASP A 322 -1.73 -2.27 7.12
CA ASP A 322 -1.45 -2.01 5.71
C ASP A 322 -2.76 -1.78 4.95
N VAL A 323 -2.67 -1.10 3.81
CA VAL A 323 -3.78 -1.00 2.85
C VAL A 323 -3.48 -2.01 1.75
N LEU A 324 -4.30 -3.06 1.68
CA LEU A 324 -4.10 -4.14 0.71
C LEU A 324 -5.09 -4.00 -0.44
N SER A 325 -4.60 -4.29 -1.65
CA SER A 325 -5.41 -4.60 -2.81
C SER A 325 -5.48 -6.10 -3.03
N PHE A 326 -6.69 -6.61 -3.25
CA PHE A 326 -7.03 -8.01 -3.39
C PHE A 326 -7.47 -8.31 -4.82
N THR A 327 -6.87 -9.34 -5.41
CA THR A 327 -7.24 -9.84 -6.74
C THR A 327 -8.24 -10.97 -6.60
N LEU A 328 -9.44 -10.78 -7.14
CA LEU A 328 -10.51 -11.77 -7.14
C LEU A 328 -10.55 -12.54 -8.47
N ASP A 329 -10.51 -13.87 -8.41
CA ASP A 329 -10.80 -14.76 -9.54
C ASP A 329 -12.00 -15.64 -9.20
N GLY A 330 -13.05 -15.59 -10.02
CA GLY A 330 -14.29 -16.34 -9.78
C GLY A 330 -14.97 -16.06 -8.43
N GLY A 331 -14.68 -14.91 -7.80
CA GLY A 331 -15.20 -14.54 -6.47
C GLY A 331 -14.33 -15.01 -5.29
N ALA A 332 -13.25 -15.74 -5.54
CA ALA A 332 -12.25 -16.09 -4.54
C ALA A 332 -11.06 -15.12 -4.63
N VAL A 333 -10.51 -14.73 -3.49
CA VAL A 333 -9.25 -13.96 -3.48
C VAL A 333 -8.11 -14.93 -3.76
N THR A 334 -7.26 -14.58 -4.73
CA THR A 334 -6.05 -15.35 -5.06
C THR A 334 -4.80 -14.71 -4.49
N HIS A 335 -4.75 -13.36 -4.50
CA HIS A 335 -3.59 -12.61 -4.03
C HIS A 335 -4.04 -11.33 -3.32
N ALA A 336 -3.24 -10.89 -2.35
CA ALA A 336 -3.35 -9.61 -1.67
C ALA A 336 -1.99 -8.92 -1.62
N ARG A 337 -1.92 -7.64 -1.97
CA ARG A 337 -0.67 -6.88 -2.04
C ARG A 337 -0.84 -5.48 -1.47
N SER A 338 0.19 -4.98 -0.80
CA SER A 338 0.21 -3.59 -0.32
C SER A 338 0.02 -2.61 -1.47
N GLU A 339 -0.95 -1.72 -1.28
CA GLU A 339 -1.31 -0.65 -2.20
C GLU A 339 -0.31 0.50 -2.13
N THR A 340 0.28 0.72 -0.96
CA THR A 340 1.19 1.86 -0.73
C THR A 340 2.66 1.46 -0.77
N GLY A 341 2.95 0.15 -0.78
CA GLY A 341 4.29 -0.38 -0.61
C GLY A 341 4.90 -0.13 0.78
N GLN A 342 4.13 0.40 1.73
CA GLN A 342 4.55 0.72 3.09
C GLN A 342 3.52 0.20 4.09
N ALA A 343 3.99 -0.48 5.12
CA ALA A 343 3.15 -0.95 6.22
C ALA A 343 3.57 -0.26 7.52
N ALA A 344 2.60 0.08 8.35
CA ALA A 344 2.84 0.59 9.69
C ALA A 344 2.89 -0.58 10.68
N ALA A 345 3.80 -0.52 11.65
CA ALA A 345 3.86 -1.50 12.73
C ALA A 345 3.92 -0.80 14.10
N SER A 346 3.38 -1.45 15.13
CA SER A 346 3.44 -1.01 16.52
C SER A 346 3.33 -2.20 17.48
N ARG A 347 3.89 -2.09 18.69
CA ARG A 347 3.72 -3.08 19.76
C ARG A 347 2.27 -3.04 20.27
N ALA A 348 1.60 -4.19 20.32
CA ALA A 348 0.21 -4.29 20.75
C ALA A 348 0.05 -4.69 22.24
N ASP A 349 1.13 -5.15 22.88
CA ASP A 349 1.13 -5.74 24.23
C ASP A 349 1.49 -4.76 25.36
N ASN A 350 1.91 -3.54 24.98
CA ASN A 350 2.44 -2.53 25.87
C ASN A 350 1.49 -1.34 26.10
N ARG A 351 0.20 -1.49 25.78
CA ARG A 351 -0.77 -0.44 26.08
C ARG A 351 -1.18 -0.46 27.54
N ALA A 352 -1.22 0.73 28.10
CA ALA A 352 -1.70 1.02 29.44
C ALA A 352 -2.38 2.39 29.40
N TYR A 353 -3.50 2.53 30.10
CA TYR A 353 -4.39 3.67 29.99
C TYR A 353 -4.38 4.49 31.28
N SER A 354 -4.54 5.80 31.15
CA SER A 354 -4.62 6.73 32.29
C SER A 354 -5.96 6.64 33.03
N ASP A 355 -7.03 6.27 32.33
CA ASP A 355 -8.39 6.18 32.88
C ASP A 355 -9.10 4.91 32.39
N PRO A 356 -9.97 4.27 33.19
CA PRO A 356 -10.72 3.10 32.76
C PRO A 356 -11.65 3.39 31.58
N SER A 357 -12.15 4.63 31.45
CA SER A 357 -13.02 5.02 30.34
C SER A 357 -12.23 5.06 29.03
N ASP A 358 -10.99 5.55 29.05
CA ASP A 358 -10.09 5.55 27.88
C ASP A 358 -9.85 4.11 27.39
N ALA A 359 -9.59 3.20 28.33
CA ALA A 359 -9.43 1.77 28.03
C ALA A 359 -10.70 1.18 27.38
N LEU A 360 -11.89 1.58 27.84
CA LEU A 360 -13.16 1.13 27.28
C LEU A 360 -13.39 1.72 25.87
N PHE A 361 -13.09 3.00 25.64
CA PHE A 361 -13.23 3.62 24.33
C PHE A 361 -12.32 2.98 23.29
N GLU A 362 -11.06 2.73 23.64
CA GLU A 362 -10.12 2.02 22.74
C GLU A 362 -10.61 0.60 22.45
N LEU A 363 -11.12 -0.13 23.45
CA LEU A 363 -11.72 -1.45 23.24
C LEU A 363 -12.92 -1.40 22.28
N ILE A 364 -13.76 -0.37 22.35
CA ILE A 364 -14.90 -0.20 21.44
C ILE A 364 -14.43 0.14 20.02
N ASP A 365 -13.39 0.96 19.90
CA ASP A 365 -12.83 1.33 18.60
C ASP A 365 -12.22 0.13 17.88
N THR A 366 -11.63 -0.84 18.59
CA THR A 366 -11.16 -2.09 17.95
C THR A 366 -12.32 -2.93 17.40
N LEU A 367 -13.51 -2.92 18.02
CA LEU A 367 -14.69 -3.63 17.50
C LEU A 367 -15.17 -3.07 16.17
N ARG A 368 -14.97 -1.78 15.90
CA ARG A 368 -15.31 -1.15 14.61
C ARG A 368 -14.45 -1.66 13.46
N LEU A 369 -13.34 -2.34 13.78
CA LEU A 369 -12.47 -2.99 12.79
C LEU A 369 -12.96 -4.39 12.44
N ILE A 370 -13.99 -4.90 13.11
CA ILE A 370 -14.63 -6.16 12.70
C ILE A 370 -15.31 -5.92 11.35
N PRO A 371 -15.03 -6.75 10.33
CA PRO A 371 -15.58 -6.58 8.99
C PRO A 371 -17.12 -6.53 9.01
N GLY A 372 -17.69 -5.41 8.58
CA GLY A 372 -19.14 -5.18 8.57
C GLY A 372 -19.71 -4.48 9.80
N ALA A 373 -18.88 -4.07 10.77
CA ALA A 373 -19.29 -3.26 11.92
C ALA A 373 -19.35 -1.73 11.65
N GLU A 374 -19.28 -1.31 10.37
CA GLU A 374 -19.11 0.08 9.96
C GLU A 374 -20.31 1.00 10.28
N GLU A 375 -21.49 0.43 10.54
CA GLU A 375 -22.70 1.14 10.96
C GLU A 375 -22.95 0.94 12.47
N ASP A 376 -22.39 1.85 13.26
CA ASP A 376 -22.77 2.22 14.63
C ASP A 376 -23.01 1.09 15.65
N LEU A 377 -21.92 0.63 16.27
CA LEU A 377 -21.98 0.00 17.59
C LEU A 377 -22.32 1.09 18.64
N GLU A 378 -23.61 1.43 18.74
CA GLU A 378 -24.11 2.41 19.71
C GLU A 378 -24.21 1.77 21.11
N LEU A 379 -23.41 2.26 22.04
CA LEU A 379 -23.64 1.99 23.46
C LEU A 379 -24.85 2.77 23.95
N THR A 380 -25.80 2.06 24.54
CA THR A 380 -26.98 2.65 25.20
C THR A 380 -26.64 3.18 26.59
N THR A 381 -27.59 3.88 27.23
CA THR A 381 -27.45 4.41 28.61
C THR A 381 -27.19 3.35 29.67
N ASP A 382 -27.43 2.08 29.34
CA ASP A 382 -27.29 0.95 30.24
C ASP A 382 -25.95 0.22 30.01
N ASN A 383 -25.02 0.86 29.27
CA ASN A 383 -23.72 0.32 28.84
C ASN A 383 -23.83 -1.00 28.05
N THR A 384 -24.94 -1.21 27.37
CA THR A 384 -25.14 -2.32 26.43
C THR A 384 -25.09 -1.80 25.00
N GLY A 385 -24.34 -2.47 24.13
CA GLY A 385 -24.31 -2.23 22.69
C GLY A 385 -24.61 -3.51 21.92
N SER A 386 -25.15 -3.38 20.71
CA SER A 386 -25.37 -4.53 19.83
C SER A 386 -25.17 -4.15 18.37
N THR A 387 -24.59 -5.06 17.59
CA THR A 387 -24.52 -4.94 16.14
C THR A 387 -24.88 -6.27 15.48
N THR A 388 -25.56 -6.20 14.34
CA THR A 388 -25.93 -7.36 13.53
C THR A 388 -25.11 -7.33 12.25
N PHE A 389 -24.32 -8.37 12.05
CA PHE A 389 -23.51 -8.54 10.85
C PHE A 389 -24.34 -9.14 9.72
N SER A 390 -23.99 -8.77 8.49
CA SER A 390 -24.68 -9.23 7.28
C SER A 390 -24.59 -10.74 7.04
N ASN A 391 -23.56 -11.39 7.58
CA ASN A 391 -23.42 -12.85 7.60
C ASN A 391 -24.37 -13.55 8.61
N GLY A 392 -25.25 -12.78 9.28
CA GLY A 392 -26.30 -13.27 10.18
C GLY A 392 -25.84 -13.57 11.61
N PHE A 393 -24.66 -13.09 12.00
CA PHE A 393 -24.22 -13.10 13.40
C PHE A 393 -24.65 -11.81 14.11
N ASP A 394 -25.02 -11.93 15.37
CA ASP A 394 -25.29 -10.82 16.27
C ASP A 394 -24.18 -10.75 17.33
N LEU A 395 -23.58 -9.57 17.51
CA LEU A 395 -22.64 -9.30 18.59
C LEU A 395 -23.29 -8.34 19.59
N THR A 396 -23.36 -8.78 20.84
CA THR A 396 -23.80 -7.97 21.99
C THR A 396 -22.62 -7.71 22.91
N LEU A 397 -22.51 -6.47 23.37
CA LEU A 397 -21.55 -6.02 24.37
C LEU A 397 -22.34 -5.59 25.61
N GLU A 398 -22.08 -6.20 26.75
CA GLU A 398 -22.61 -5.81 28.05
C GLU A 398 -21.45 -5.38 28.95
N VAL A 399 -21.48 -4.14 29.47
CA VAL A 399 -20.44 -3.63 30.37
C VAL A 399 -21.00 -3.44 31.77
N GLU A 400 -20.44 -4.17 32.73
CA GLU A 400 -20.74 -4.04 34.15
C GLU A 400 -19.65 -3.21 34.84
N ASP A 401 -20.04 -2.13 35.52
CA ASP A 401 -19.15 -1.34 36.37
C ASP A 401 -18.94 -2.07 37.70
N GLY A 402 -17.70 -2.38 38.03
CA GLY A 402 -17.33 -3.16 39.21
C GLY A 402 -17.21 -2.33 40.49
N GLY A 403 -17.12 -0.99 40.37
CA GLY A 403 -16.89 -0.09 41.51
C GLY A 403 -15.59 -0.37 42.30
N GLY A 404 -14.65 -1.13 41.72
CA GLY A 404 -13.44 -1.67 42.36
C GLY A 404 -12.42 -2.17 41.33
N ASP A 405 -11.70 -3.26 41.62
CA ASP A 405 -10.82 -3.96 40.67
C ASP A 405 -11.39 -5.38 40.41
N PRO A 406 -11.78 -5.74 39.17
CA PRO A 406 -11.72 -4.92 37.96
C PRO A 406 -12.65 -3.70 38.02
N HIS A 407 -12.23 -2.61 37.38
CA HIS A 407 -12.99 -1.36 37.30
C HIS A 407 -14.27 -1.54 36.49
N TRP A 408 -14.17 -2.27 35.38
CA TRP A 408 -15.32 -2.73 34.64
C TRP A 408 -15.01 -4.08 34.01
N THR A 409 -16.08 -4.81 33.71
CA THR A 409 -16.05 -6.07 32.98
C THR A 409 -16.94 -5.94 31.75
N ALA A 410 -16.38 -6.16 30.58
CA ALA A 410 -17.08 -6.20 29.30
C ALA A 410 -17.28 -7.65 28.86
N THR A 411 -18.54 -8.06 28.73
CA THR A 411 -18.92 -9.37 28.20
C THR A 411 -19.36 -9.22 26.75
N PHE A 412 -18.62 -9.85 25.86
CA PHE A 412 -18.94 -9.95 24.44
C PHE A 412 -19.68 -11.25 24.21
N THR A 413 -20.85 -11.20 23.58
CA THR A 413 -21.61 -12.39 23.20
C THR A 413 -21.87 -12.37 21.70
N LEU A 414 -21.32 -13.35 20.99
CA LEU A 414 -21.56 -13.55 19.57
C LEU A 414 -22.57 -14.69 19.42
N SER A 415 -23.62 -14.49 18.63
CA SER A 415 -24.68 -15.48 18.45
C SER A 415 -25.14 -15.60 17.00
N LYS A 416 -25.61 -16.80 16.63
CA LYS A 416 -26.23 -17.09 15.33
C LYS A 416 -27.21 -18.24 15.46
N GLY A 417 -28.50 -17.93 15.36
CA GLY A 417 -29.57 -18.92 15.53
C GLY A 417 -29.60 -19.51 16.95
N THR A 418 -29.16 -20.76 17.10
CA THR A 418 -29.10 -21.44 18.41
C THR A 418 -27.70 -21.51 19.01
N TRP A 419 -26.69 -21.10 18.25
CA TRP A 419 -25.30 -21.07 18.68
C TRP A 419 -24.99 -19.72 19.33
N SER A 420 -24.22 -19.74 20.41
CA SER A 420 -23.64 -18.55 21.02
C SER A 420 -22.31 -18.89 21.69
N ALA A 421 -21.40 -17.92 21.72
CA ALA A 421 -20.18 -17.95 22.49
C ALA A 421 -19.96 -16.58 23.13
N SER A 422 -19.22 -16.56 24.24
CA SER A 422 -18.91 -15.31 24.94
C SER A 422 -17.43 -15.22 25.28
N LEU A 423 -16.94 -13.98 25.36
CA LEU A 423 -15.60 -13.61 25.77
C LEU A 423 -15.69 -12.50 26.81
N GLU A 424 -14.91 -12.58 27.88
CA GLU A 424 -14.86 -11.54 28.90
C GLU A 424 -13.54 -10.77 28.81
N VAL A 425 -13.64 -9.44 28.83
CA VAL A 425 -12.50 -8.52 28.96
C VAL A 425 -12.69 -7.68 30.22
N ARG A 426 -11.63 -7.53 31.00
CA ARG A 426 -11.63 -6.78 32.24
C ARG A 426 -10.66 -5.62 32.15
N CYS A 427 -11.02 -4.50 32.76
CA CYS A 427 -10.11 -3.41 33.03
C CYS A 427 -9.61 -3.53 34.46
N GLU A 428 -8.34 -3.87 34.59
CA GLU A 428 -7.69 -4.12 35.88
C GLU A 428 -6.68 -3.02 36.18
N TRP A 429 -6.47 -2.79 37.47
CA TRP A 429 -5.50 -1.84 37.96
C TRP A 429 -4.11 -2.49 38.04
N ASP A 430 -3.12 -1.97 37.31
CA ASP A 430 -1.75 -2.50 37.33
C ASP A 430 -0.79 -1.52 38.04
N ALA A 431 -0.35 -1.93 39.23
CA ALA A 431 0.57 -1.19 40.07
C ALA A 431 2.03 -1.21 39.58
N LEU A 432 2.35 -1.90 38.50
CA LEU A 432 3.72 -2.05 37.99
C LEU A 432 3.92 -1.43 36.61
N ARG A 433 2.83 -1.18 35.86
CA ARG A 433 2.89 -0.53 34.55
C ARG A 433 2.75 0.99 34.66
N VAL A 434 3.40 1.66 33.70
CA VAL A 434 3.41 3.11 33.54
C VAL A 434 2.86 3.40 32.13
N PRO A 435 1.91 4.33 31.95
CA PRO A 435 1.43 4.70 30.62
C PRO A 435 2.59 5.29 29.82
N TYR A 436 2.81 4.80 28.59
CA TYR A 436 3.90 5.27 27.72
C TYR A 436 3.81 6.78 27.42
N GLU A 437 2.57 7.32 27.39
CA GLU A 437 2.31 8.72 27.04
C GLU A 437 2.46 9.70 28.21
N ASP A 438 2.33 9.24 29.46
CA ASP A 438 2.46 10.07 30.65
C ASP A 438 3.07 9.28 31.83
N PRO A 439 4.42 9.26 31.94
CA PRO A 439 5.09 8.46 32.95
C PRO A 439 4.90 8.96 34.38
N ASP A 440 4.31 10.15 34.56
CA ASP A 440 3.99 10.72 35.86
C ASP A 440 2.60 10.24 36.38
N ILE A 441 1.78 9.63 35.52
CA ILE A 441 0.51 8.98 35.89
C ILE A 441 0.81 7.54 36.29
N PHE A 442 1.25 7.38 37.53
CA PHE A 442 1.36 6.08 38.17
C PHE A 442 0.31 5.98 39.27
N PRO A 443 -0.51 4.92 39.32
CA PRO A 443 -0.55 3.66 38.52
C PRO A 443 -1.44 3.72 37.25
N ALA A 444 -1.38 2.71 36.37
CA ALA A 444 -2.12 2.63 35.09
C ALA A 444 -3.21 1.53 35.06
N TYR A 445 -4.09 1.61 34.08
CA TYR A 445 -5.10 0.58 33.78
C TYR A 445 -4.68 -0.29 32.61
N VAL A 446 -4.97 -1.59 32.71
CA VAL A 446 -4.67 -2.58 31.67
C VAL A 446 -5.91 -3.39 31.33
N LEU A 447 -5.95 -3.90 30.11
CA LEU A 447 -6.99 -4.84 29.70
C LEU A 447 -6.48 -6.28 29.84
N THR A 448 -7.31 -7.14 30.41
CA THR A 448 -7.07 -8.59 30.51
C THR A 448 -8.26 -9.37 30.00
N SER A 449 -8.05 -10.61 29.57
CA SER A 449 -9.10 -11.48 29.04
C SER A 449 -8.96 -12.90 29.59
N ASP A 450 -10.07 -13.59 29.82
CA ASP A 450 -10.08 -14.89 30.50
C ASP A 450 -9.97 -16.11 29.58
N ASP A 451 -10.29 -15.96 28.29
CA ASP A 451 -10.27 -17.01 27.28
C ASP A 451 -8.84 -17.48 26.91
N ALA A 452 -8.64 -18.79 26.78
CA ALA A 452 -7.37 -19.37 26.38
C ALA A 452 -6.91 -18.94 24.97
N TYR A 453 -7.85 -18.70 24.05
CA TYR A 453 -7.60 -18.11 22.73
C TYR A 453 -7.11 -16.66 22.87
N ALA A 454 -7.69 -15.90 23.79
CA ALA A 454 -7.32 -14.52 24.04
C ALA A 454 -5.98 -14.39 24.79
N ARG A 455 -5.46 -15.42 25.46
CA ARG A 455 -4.15 -15.35 26.14
C ARG A 455 -2.96 -15.10 25.21
N SER A 456 -3.08 -15.39 23.92
CA SER A 456 -2.05 -15.11 22.91
C SER A 456 -2.27 -13.79 22.18
N ILE A 457 -3.38 -13.09 22.41
CA ILE A 457 -3.75 -11.84 21.73
C ILE A 457 -3.93 -10.75 22.79
N PRO A 458 -3.33 -9.55 22.66
CA PRO A 458 -3.55 -8.50 23.65
C PRO A 458 -5.05 -8.21 23.82
N ALA A 459 -5.49 -8.01 25.04
CA ALA A 459 -6.92 -7.98 25.37
C ALA A 459 -7.71 -6.88 24.62
N GLU A 460 -7.06 -5.81 24.17
CA GLU A 460 -7.71 -4.79 23.32
C GLU A 460 -8.13 -5.33 21.95
N TRP A 461 -7.35 -6.26 21.39
CA TRP A 461 -7.58 -6.86 20.07
C TRP A 461 -8.33 -8.19 20.16
N ALA A 462 -8.36 -8.79 21.36
CA ALA A 462 -8.93 -10.11 21.57
C ALA A 462 -10.40 -10.22 21.14
N PRO A 463 -11.32 -9.27 21.45
CA PRO A 463 -12.70 -9.36 21.00
C PRO A 463 -12.87 -9.35 19.49
N ALA A 464 -12.13 -8.47 18.79
CA ALA A 464 -12.21 -8.38 17.34
C ALA A 464 -11.68 -9.66 16.68
N ALA A 465 -10.50 -10.13 17.10
CA ALA A 465 -9.91 -11.37 16.60
C ALA A 465 -10.80 -12.60 16.89
N TRP A 466 -11.33 -12.69 18.11
CA TRP A 466 -12.24 -13.75 18.55
C TRP A 466 -13.52 -13.75 17.71
N ALA A 467 -14.14 -12.60 17.49
CA ALA A 467 -15.35 -12.49 16.69
C ALA A 467 -15.09 -12.87 15.23
N ILE A 468 -14.00 -12.38 14.63
CA ILE A 468 -13.61 -12.73 13.26
C ILE A 468 -13.40 -14.24 13.12
N ASN A 469 -12.67 -14.87 14.05
CA ASN A 469 -12.41 -16.31 14.03
C ASN A 469 -13.68 -17.16 14.17
N HIS A 470 -14.70 -16.70 14.90
CA HIS A 470 -15.97 -17.43 15.01
C HIS A 470 -16.88 -17.20 13.81
N MET A 471 -16.87 -16.00 13.23
CA MET A 471 -17.70 -15.66 12.07
C MET A 471 -17.14 -16.26 10.76
N TRP A 472 -15.82 -16.30 10.64
CA TRP A 472 -15.08 -16.83 9.50
C TRP A 472 -13.95 -17.75 9.98
N PRO A 473 -14.27 -18.94 10.50
CA PRO A 473 -13.25 -19.86 10.97
C PRO A 473 -12.32 -20.27 9.82
N PRO A 474 -11.01 -20.43 10.07
CA PRO A 474 -10.09 -20.95 9.08
C PRO A 474 -10.56 -22.34 8.61
N GLU A 475 -10.44 -22.61 7.31
CA GLU A 475 -10.76 -23.93 6.80
C GLU A 475 -9.80 -24.96 7.42
N PRO A 476 -10.30 -26.13 7.86
CA PRO A 476 -9.43 -27.16 8.42
C PRO A 476 -8.47 -27.66 7.33
N THR A 477 -7.18 -27.40 7.54
CA THR A 477 -6.06 -27.86 6.68
C THR A 477 -5.91 -29.36 6.67
#